data_AF-A0A7C0Z0R6-F1
#
_entry.id   AF-A0A7C0Z0R6-F1
#
_cell.length_a   1.000
_cell.length_b   1.000
_cell.length_c   1.000
_cell.angle_alpha   90.00
_cell.angle_beta   90.00
_cell.angle_gamma   90.00
#
_symmetry.space_group_name_H-M   'P 1'
#
loop_
_entity.id
_entity.type
_entity.pdbx_description
1 polymer ?
#
loop_
_entity_poly.entity_id
_entity_poly.type
_entity_poly.pdbx_seq_one_letter_code
_entity_poly.pdbx_strand_id
1 'polypeptide(L)'
;DGTVIDRFSTVKRAEIVKAQQDYGAAVDCLVGCWFVRGTVGKELYAQMLNAATGIEMTVEEFTRLGERVWNLVRMFDVREGFTRKDDVLPQRFLNEPLPSGVAKGQRLTKQQLEQMLDEYFTLRGWDKNTGVPTKEKLKELGLEFAVLQ
;
A
#
# COMPACT_ATOMS: atom_id res chain seq x y z
N ASP A 1 -13.98 4.49 8.06
CA ASP A 1 -15.03 5.47 8.45
C ASP A 1 -16.46 4.99 8.13
N GLY A 2 -16.66 3.75 7.66
CA GLY A 2 -18.00 3.25 7.33
C GLY A 2 -18.56 3.74 5.98
N THR A 3 -17.76 4.45 5.17
CA THR A 3 -18.20 4.94 3.86
C THR A 3 -18.50 3.77 2.92
N VAL A 4 -19.72 3.72 2.39
CA VAL A 4 -20.08 2.82 1.29
C VAL A 4 -19.52 3.40 0.00
N ILE A 5 -18.69 2.62 -0.71
CA ILE A 5 -18.03 3.06 -1.95
C ILE A 5 -18.64 2.30 -3.12
N ASP A 6 -18.97 3.04 -4.19
CA ASP A 6 -19.41 2.41 -5.44
C ASP A 6 -18.33 1.45 -5.95
N ARG A 7 -18.75 0.22 -6.27
CA ARG A 7 -17.87 -0.89 -6.62
C ARG A 7 -16.94 -0.57 -7.78
N PHE A 8 -17.37 0.22 -8.77
CA PHE A 8 -16.63 0.51 -9.99
C PHE A 8 -15.98 1.89 -10.00
N SER A 9 -16.21 2.71 -8.98
CA SER A 9 -15.56 4.00 -8.80
C SER A 9 -14.09 3.89 -8.39
N THR A 10 -13.31 4.91 -8.74
CA THR A 10 -11.92 5.12 -8.32
C THR A 10 -11.81 5.78 -6.94
N VAL A 11 -12.92 6.23 -6.38
CA VAL A 11 -12.97 6.99 -5.12
C VAL A 11 -12.42 6.15 -3.95
N LYS A 12 -11.49 6.74 -3.18
CA LYS A 12 -10.83 6.14 -2.00
C LYS A 12 -10.06 4.84 -2.25
N ARG A 13 -9.88 4.40 -3.51
CA ARG A 13 -9.20 3.14 -3.82
C ARG A 13 -7.73 3.16 -3.37
N ALA A 14 -7.03 4.24 -3.67
CA ALA A 14 -5.64 4.42 -3.26
C ALA A 14 -5.46 4.41 -1.72
N GLU A 15 -6.36 5.07 -0.99
CA GLU A 15 -6.36 5.13 0.47
C GLU A 15 -6.56 3.75 1.10
N ILE A 16 -7.56 3.00 0.62
CA ILE A 16 -7.84 1.63 1.10
C ILE A 16 -6.64 0.73 0.84
N VAL A 17 -6.08 0.77 -0.36
CA VAL A 17 -4.92 -0.05 -0.74
C VAL A 17 -3.73 0.27 0.14
N LYS A 18 -3.38 1.55 0.32
CA LYS A 18 -2.30 1.98 1.23
C LYS A 18 -2.53 1.44 2.65
N ALA A 19 -3.72 1.65 3.21
CA ALA A 19 -4.04 1.23 4.58
C ALA A 19 -3.96 -0.30 4.76
N GLN A 20 -4.41 -1.07 3.77
CA GLN A 20 -4.32 -2.53 3.78
C GLN A 20 -2.88 -3.02 3.64
N GLN A 21 -2.07 -2.38 2.81
CA GLN A 21 -0.67 -2.71 2.61
C GLN A 21 0.16 -2.41 3.86
N ASP A 22 -0.05 -1.25 4.49
CA ASP A 22 0.64 -0.87 5.73
C ASP A 22 0.30 -1.86 6.85
N TYR A 23 -0.99 -2.17 7.01
CA TYR A 23 -1.39 -3.19 7.99
C TYR A 23 -0.83 -4.58 7.66
N GLY A 24 -0.90 -4.99 6.39
CA GLY A 24 -0.38 -6.27 5.92
C GLY A 24 1.10 -6.43 6.22
N ALA A 25 1.92 -5.45 5.83
CA ALA A 25 3.36 -5.47 6.06
C ALA A 25 3.71 -5.53 7.55
N ALA A 26 2.97 -4.84 8.42
CA ALA A 26 3.18 -4.93 9.86
C ALA A 26 2.90 -6.34 10.41
N VAL A 27 1.82 -6.99 9.95
CA VAL A 27 1.49 -8.37 10.33
C VAL A 27 2.50 -9.37 9.76
N ASP A 28 2.98 -9.14 8.54
CA ASP A 28 4.00 -10.00 7.91
C ASP A 28 5.32 -9.97 8.69
N CYS A 29 5.68 -8.86 9.34
CA CYS A 29 6.82 -8.80 10.27
C CYS A 29 6.66 -9.70 11.50
N LEU A 30 5.43 -10.01 11.90
CA LEU A 30 5.15 -10.98 12.96
C LEU A 30 5.11 -12.42 12.44
N VAL A 31 5.25 -12.61 11.12
CA VAL A 31 4.94 -13.87 10.43
C VAL A 31 3.50 -14.32 10.73
N GLY A 32 2.60 -13.34 10.88
CA GLY A 32 1.20 -13.57 11.18
C GLY A 32 0.44 -14.11 9.97
N CYS A 33 -0.50 -15.04 10.19
CA CYS A 33 -1.27 -15.62 9.09
C CYS A 33 -2.20 -14.58 8.45
N TRP A 34 -2.10 -14.44 7.13
CA TRP A 34 -2.91 -13.50 6.33
C TRP A 34 -4.42 -13.67 6.53
N PHE A 35 -4.90 -14.91 6.73
CA PHE A 35 -6.32 -15.23 6.85
C PHE A 35 -6.97 -14.73 8.14
N VAL A 36 -6.20 -14.61 9.22
CA VAL A 36 -6.75 -14.21 10.52
C VAL A 36 -6.61 -12.72 10.80
N ARG A 37 -5.91 -11.95 9.94
CA ARG A 37 -5.65 -10.53 10.19
C ARG A 37 -6.92 -9.69 10.36
N GLY A 38 -7.99 -10.01 9.64
CA GLY A 38 -9.26 -9.30 9.74
C GLY A 38 -9.98 -9.57 11.06
N THR A 39 -9.80 -10.77 11.62
CA THR A 39 -10.45 -11.20 12.87
C THR A 39 -9.67 -10.79 14.11
N VAL A 40 -8.33 -10.89 14.05
CA VAL A 40 -7.46 -10.52 15.16
C VAL A 40 -7.43 -9.00 15.35
N GLY A 41 -7.31 -8.24 14.26
CA GLY A 41 -7.23 -6.78 14.32
C GLY A 41 -5.86 -6.28 14.80
N LYS A 42 -5.63 -4.97 14.60
CA LYS A 42 -4.32 -4.33 14.86
C LYS A 42 -4.01 -4.28 16.36
N GLU A 43 -5.04 -4.01 17.16
CA GLU A 43 -4.99 -3.85 18.60
C GLU A 43 -4.47 -5.12 19.26
N LEU A 44 -5.05 -6.27 18.90
CA LEU A 44 -4.66 -7.54 19.48
C LEU A 44 -3.27 -7.97 19.01
N TYR A 45 -2.89 -7.72 17.75
CA TYR A 45 -1.51 -7.99 17.29
C TYR A 45 -0.46 -7.18 18.05
N ALA A 46 -0.70 -5.88 18.26
CA ALA A 46 0.21 -5.04 19.05
C ALA A 46 0.32 -5.56 20.50
N GLN A 47 -0.81 -5.92 21.12
CA GLN A 47 -0.82 -6.51 22.46
C GLN A 47 -0.08 -7.84 22.54
N MET A 48 -0.28 -8.73 21.55
CA MET A 48 0.42 -10.02 21.49
C MET A 48 1.93 -9.83 21.38
N LEU A 49 2.39 -8.91 20.54
CA LEU A 49 3.81 -8.61 20.43
C LEU A 49 4.37 -8.05 21.74
N ASN A 50 3.70 -7.09 22.35
CA ASN A 50 4.13 -6.48 23.61
C ASN A 50 4.22 -7.54 24.72
N ALA A 51 3.22 -8.43 24.81
CA ALA A 51 3.22 -9.52 25.78
C ALA A 51 4.34 -10.55 25.54
N ALA A 52 4.68 -10.83 24.28
CA ALA A 52 5.71 -11.81 23.93
C ALA A 52 7.14 -11.27 24.09
N THR A 53 7.35 -9.97 23.87
CA THR A 53 8.70 -9.38 23.75
C THR A 53 9.05 -8.41 24.88
N GLY A 54 8.06 -7.91 25.61
CA GLY A 54 8.23 -6.83 26.59
C GLY A 54 8.39 -5.44 25.95
N ILE A 55 8.24 -5.31 24.63
CA ILE A 55 8.20 -4.01 23.95
C ILE A 55 6.89 -3.29 24.29
N GLU A 56 6.92 -1.96 24.33
CA GLU A 56 5.74 -1.11 24.51
C GLU A 56 5.35 -0.45 23.19
N MET A 57 4.88 -1.23 22.22
CA MET A 57 4.45 -0.69 20.93
C MET A 57 2.96 -0.32 20.92
N THR A 58 2.66 0.90 20.50
CA THR A 58 1.30 1.38 20.23
C THR A 58 0.77 0.85 18.89
N VAL A 59 -0.55 0.95 18.68
CA VAL A 59 -1.19 0.53 17.42
C VAL A 59 -0.79 1.42 16.24
N GLU A 60 -0.58 2.71 16.52
CA GLU A 60 -0.08 3.71 15.58
C GLU A 60 1.35 3.38 15.14
N GLU A 61 2.24 3.09 16.09
CA GLU A 61 3.62 2.65 15.81
C GLU A 61 3.64 1.33 15.05
N PHE A 62 2.78 0.37 15.40
CA PHE A 62 2.65 -0.89 14.67
C PHE A 62 2.22 -0.67 13.21
N THR A 63 1.26 0.22 12.97
CA THR A 63 0.86 0.59 11.60
C THR A 63 1.98 1.32 10.85
N ARG A 64 2.70 2.23 11.54
CA ARG A 64 3.84 2.98 10.99
C ARG A 64 5.03 2.07 10.66
N LEU A 65 5.27 1.01 11.42
CA LEU A 65 6.24 -0.03 11.10
C LEU A 65 5.95 -0.64 9.72
N GLY A 66 4.69 -0.97 9.44
CA GLY A 66 4.29 -1.50 8.14
C GLY A 66 4.51 -0.51 6.99
N GLU A 67 4.19 0.77 7.20
CA GLU A 67 4.49 1.82 6.21
C GLU A 67 6.00 1.96 5.95
N ARG A 68 6.83 1.90 7.00
CA ARG A 68 8.29 1.90 6.90
C ARG A 68 8.78 0.71 6.08
N VAL A 69 8.31 -0.50 6.37
CA VAL A 69 8.68 -1.72 5.62
C VAL A 69 8.29 -1.61 4.16
N TRP A 70 7.07 -1.13 3.87
CA TRP A 70 6.59 -0.96 2.51
C TRP A 70 7.46 0.01 1.70
N ASN A 71 7.89 1.11 2.32
CA ASN A 71 8.79 2.08 1.68
C ASN A 71 10.21 1.51 1.50
N LEU A 72 10.71 0.71 2.44
CA LEU A 72 12.02 0.07 2.31
C LEU A 72 12.04 -0.93 1.14
N VAL A 73 10.98 -1.74 0.98
CA VAL A 73 10.83 -2.63 -0.17
C VAL A 73 10.78 -1.82 -1.47
N ARG A 74 10.00 -0.73 -1.50
CA ARG A 74 9.99 0.16 -2.67
C ARG A 74 11.38 0.72 -2.99
N MET A 75 12.16 1.12 -1.99
CA MET A 75 13.52 1.63 -2.22
C MET A 75 14.48 0.55 -2.74
N PHE A 76 14.30 -0.71 -2.32
CA PHE A 76 15.00 -1.83 -2.93
C PHE A 76 14.66 -1.95 -4.41
N ASP A 77 13.38 -1.96 -4.77
CA ASP A 77 12.95 -2.09 -6.17
C ASP A 77 13.46 -0.92 -7.02
N VAL A 78 13.38 0.31 -6.50
CA VAL A 78 13.88 1.51 -7.18
C VAL A 78 15.38 1.43 -7.42
N ARG A 79 16.17 0.92 -6.46
CA ARG A 79 17.61 0.69 -6.64
C ARG A 79 17.88 -0.28 -7.79
N GLU A 80 17.03 -1.30 -7.96
CA GLU A 80 17.10 -2.27 -9.05
C GLU A 80 16.49 -1.75 -10.37
N GLY A 81 16.09 -0.48 -10.44
CA GLY A 81 15.61 0.17 -11.65
C GLY A 81 14.09 0.16 -11.82
N PHE A 82 13.32 -0.22 -10.80
CA PHE A 82 11.87 -0.12 -10.81
C PHE A 82 11.44 1.35 -10.77
N THR A 83 10.46 1.69 -11.60
CA THR A 83 9.96 3.05 -11.75
C THR A 83 8.44 3.06 -11.89
N ARG A 84 7.85 4.25 -11.92
CA ARG A 84 6.43 4.43 -12.23
C ARG A 84 5.96 3.68 -13.49
N LYS A 85 6.81 3.51 -14.51
CA LYS A 85 6.42 2.84 -15.77
C LYS A 85 6.08 1.36 -15.56
N ASP A 86 6.57 0.78 -14.46
CA ASP A 86 6.45 -0.63 -14.12
C ASP A 86 5.20 -0.89 -13.24
N ASP A 87 4.61 0.16 -12.65
CA ASP A 87 3.35 0.12 -11.91
C ASP A 87 2.13 0.07 -12.87
N VAL A 88 2.05 -0.98 -13.70
CA VAL A 88 1.02 -1.14 -14.75
C VAL A 88 0.24 -2.45 -14.62
N LEU A 89 -0.95 -2.48 -15.24
CA LEU A 89 -1.73 -3.69 -15.40
C LEU A 89 -1.54 -4.30 -16.80
N PRO A 90 -1.73 -5.63 -16.96
CA PRO A 90 -1.81 -6.24 -18.27
C PRO A 90 -2.85 -5.56 -19.18
N GLN A 91 -2.54 -5.42 -20.47
CA GLN A 91 -3.34 -4.66 -21.44
C GLN A 91 -4.82 -5.10 -21.51
N ARG A 92 -5.09 -6.39 -21.28
CA ARG A 92 -6.47 -6.92 -21.21
C ARG A 92 -7.34 -6.15 -20.23
N PHE A 93 -6.85 -5.83 -19.03
CA PHE A 93 -7.62 -5.10 -18.02
C PHE A 93 -7.99 -3.67 -18.45
N LEU A 94 -7.18 -3.09 -19.35
CA LEU A 94 -7.33 -1.71 -19.82
C LEU A 94 -8.15 -1.61 -21.11
N ASN A 95 -8.12 -2.65 -21.96
CA ASN A 95 -8.65 -2.59 -23.32
C ASN A 95 -9.85 -3.51 -23.56
N GLU A 96 -10.00 -4.59 -22.80
CA GLU A 96 -11.07 -5.59 -23.01
C GLU A 96 -12.13 -5.48 -21.90
N PRO A 97 -13.34 -4.98 -22.20
CA PRO A 97 -14.47 -5.05 -21.28
C PRO A 97 -14.81 -6.50 -20.92
N LEU A 98 -15.26 -6.71 -19.68
CA LEU A 98 -15.75 -8.01 -19.25
C LEU A 98 -16.90 -8.48 -20.14
N PRO A 99 -16.84 -9.69 -20.72
CA PRO A 99 -17.80 -10.13 -21.75
C PRO A 99 -19.18 -10.49 -21.19
N SER A 100 -19.26 -10.86 -19.91
CA SER A 100 -20.47 -11.40 -19.29
C SER A 100 -20.49 -11.21 -17.77
N GLY A 101 -21.63 -11.55 -17.14
CA GLY A 101 -21.82 -11.49 -15.69
C GLY A 101 -22.21 -10.12 -15.15
N VAL A 102 -22.25 -9.99 -13.83
CA VAL A 102 -22.71 -8.78 -13.11
C VAL A 102 -21.87 -7.52 -13.39
N ALA A 103 -20.65 -7.69 -13.89
CA ALA A 103 -19.74 -6.62 -14.27
C ALA A 103 -19.54 -6.53 -15.79
N LYS A 104 -20.46 -7.10 -16.59
CA LYS A 104 -20.39 -7.04 -18.05
C LYS A 104 -20.22 -5.60 -18.54
N GLY A 105 -19.32 -5.40 -19.49
CA GLY A 105 -19.00 -4.09 -20.06
C GLY A 105 -18.06 -3.23 -19.21
N GLN A 106 -17.74 -3.65 -17.99
CA GLN A 106 -16.78 -2.93 -17.14
C GLN A 106 -15.34 -3.25 -17.59
N ARG A 107 -14.50 -2.22 -17.59
CA ARG A 107 -13.04 -2.27 -17.66
C ARG A 107 -12.47 -1.06 -16.93
N LEU A 108 -11.20 -1.14 -16.56
CA LEU A 108 -10.48 0.04 -16.10
C LEU A 108 -10.00 0.82 -17.33
N THR A 109 -10.08 2.15 -17.32
CA THR A 109 -9.41 2.96 -18.35
C THR A 109 -7.98 3.29 -17.93
N LYS A 110 -7.10 3.54 -18.90
CA LYS A 110 -5.74 3.99 -18.63
C LYS A 110 -5.72 5.26 -17.76
N GLN A 111 -6.61 6.22 -18.04
CA GLN A 111 -6.74 7.45 -17.27
C GLN A 111 -7.16 7.19 -15.82
N GLN A 112 -8.09 6.25 -15.58
CA GLN A 112 -8.48 5.86 -14.22
C GLN A 112 -7.31 5.23 -13.45
N LEU A 113 -6.52 4.38 -14.11
CA LEU A 113 -5.32 3.80 -13.50
C LEU A 113 -4.30 4.90 -13.14
N GLU A 114 -4.00 5.79 -14.07
CA GLU A 114 -3.05 6.91 -13.86
C GLU A 114 -3.51 7.83 -12.72
N GLN A 115 -4.80 8.15 -12.66
CA GLN A 115 -5.39 8.91 -11.56
C GLN A 115 -5.18 8.20 -10.21
N MET A 116 -5.51 6.91 -10.11
CA MET A 116 -5.35 6.16 -8.86
C MET A 116 -3.88 6.03 -8.45
N LEU A 117 -2.95 5.92 -9.41
CA LEU A 117 -1.52 5.92 -9.14
C LEU A 117 -1.03 7.26 -8.60
N ASP A 118 -1.49 8.38 -9.18
CA ASP A 118 -1.15 9.72 -8.69
C ASP A 118 -1.67 9.96 -7.27
N GLU A 119 -2.90 9.54 -6.99
CA GLU A 119 -3.48 9.57 -5.65
C GLU A 119 -2.65 8.71 -4.68
N TYR A 120 -2.31 7.48 -5.09
CA TYR A 120 -1.53 6.56 -4.28
C TYR A 120 -0.12 7.07 -3.97
N PHE A 121 0.59 7.61 -4.96
CA PHE A 121 1.92 8.20 -4.75
C PHE A 121 1.85 9.44 -3.87
N THR A 122 0.82 10.28 -4.04
CA THR A 122 0.60 11.43 -3.16
C THR A 122 0.41 10.97 -1.70
N LEU A 123 -0.46 9.99 -1.47
CA LEU A 123 -0.72 9.45 -0.13
C LEU A 123 0.50 8.77 0.49
N ARG A 124 1.33 8.14 -0.35
CA ARG A 124 2.57 7.49 0.07
C ARG A 124 3.72 8.48 0.34
N GLY A 125 3.61 9.74 -0.08
CA GLY A 125 4.71 10.69 -0.06
C GLY A 125 5.80 10.32 -1.07
N TRP A 126 5.40 9.88 -2.26
CA TRP A 126 6.26 9.53 -3.38
C TRP A 126 6.15 10.57 -4.48
N ASP A 127 7.23 10.77 -5.23
CA ASP A 127 7.21 11.62 -6.41
C ASP A 127 6.31 11.01 -7.49
N LYS A 128 5.39 11.82 -8.04
CA LYS A 128 4.38 11.32 -8.97
C LYS A 128 4.97 10.92 -10.32
N ASN A 129 6.11 11.47 -10.73
CA ASN A 129 6.66 11.21 -12.05
C ASN A 129 7.54 9.95 -12.05
N THR A 130 8.27 9.74 -10.98
CA THR A 130 9.25 8.65 -10.84
C THR A 130 8.71 7.47 -10.03
N GLY A 131 7.76 7.70 -9.13
CA GLY A 131 7.26 6.70 -8.19
C GLY A 131 8.24 6.40 -7.05
N VAL A 132 9.19 7.30 -6.79
CA VAL A 132 10.23 7.16 -5.75
C VAL A 132 9.77 7.89 -4.47
N PRO A 133 9.87 7.27 -3.28
CA PRO A 133 9.67 7.96 -2.01
C PRO A 133 10.48 9.26 -1.89
N THR A 134 9.87 10.34 -1.40
CA THR A 134 10.60 11.61 -1.22
C THR A 134 11.61 11.51 -0.08
N LYS A 135 12.64 12.38 -0.10
CA LYS A 135 13.64 12.44 0.98
C LYS A 135 12.99 12.74 2.33
N GLU A 136 11.98 13.60 2.34
CA GLU A 136 11.20 13.95 3.53
C GLU A 136 10.46 12.74 4.08
N LYS A 137 9.82 11.95 3.20
CA LYS A 137 9.11 10.72 3.61
C LYS A 137 10.09 9.66 4.13
N LEU A 138 11.24 9.47 3.48
CA LEU A 138 12.26 8.53 3.95
C LEU A 138 12.81 8.94 5.32
N LYS A 139 13.10 10.24 5.52
CA LYS A 139 13.51 10.78 6.82
C LYS A 139 12.45 10.58 7.90
N GLU A 140 11.19 10.88 7.57
CA GLU A 140 10.07 10.64 8.47
C GLU A 140 10.03 9.18 8.98
N LEU A 141 10.32 8.21 8.09
CA LEU A 141 10.28 6.78 8.41
C LEU A 141 11.59 6.20 8.96
N GLY A 142 12.63 7.03 9.17
CA GLY A 142 13.95 6.57 9.63
C GLY A 142 14.70 5.74 8.59
N LEU A 143 14.52 6.06 7.30
CA LEU A 143 15.10 5.39 6.13
C LEU A 143 16.06 6.28 5.35
N GLU A 144 16.69 7.27 5.99
CA GLU A 144 17.62 8.21 5.34
C GLU A 144 18.80 7.50 4.65
N PHE A 145 19.21 6.34 5.18
CA PHE A 145 20.27 5.52 4.60
C PHE A 145 19.90 4.94 3.22
N ALA A 146 18.60 4.89 2.88
CA ALA A 146 18.11 4.37 1.61
C ALA A 146 18.01 5.46 0.52
N VAL A 147 18.26 6.73 0.84
CA VAL A 147 18.25 7.80 -0.16
C VAL A 147 19.29 7.50 -1.23
N LEU A 148 18.85 7.47 -2.49
CA LEU A 148 19.74 7.25 -3.63
C LEU A 148 20.78 8.38 -3.70
N GLN A 149 22.03 8.00 -3.91
CA GLN A 149 23.14 8.92 -4.12
C GLN A 149 23.17 9.44 -5.56
#